data_AF-A0A1W1ZEI8-F1
#
_entry.id   AF-A0A1W1ZEI8-F1
#
_cell.length_a   1.000
_cell.length_b   1.000
_cell.length_c   1.000
_cell.angle_alpha   90.00
_cell.angle_beta   90.00
_cell.angle_gamma   90.00
#
_symmetry.space_group_name_H-M   'P 1'
#
loop_
_entity.id
_entity.type
_entity.pdbx_description
1 polymer ?
#
loop_
_entity_poly.entity_id
_entity_poly.type
_entity_poly.pdbx_seq_one_letter_code
_entity_poly.pdbx_strand_id
1 'polypeptide(L)' 'MFPKNWKLDRIQEEIAYVYENTVAKGIGQLEKKPTDLFNKFIGESSNGFDILVEVDDVGNIMNAYPYLR' A
#
# COMPACT_ATOMS: atom_id res chain seq x y z
N MET A 1 -0.55 -12.18 0.95
CA MET A 1 -1.87 -12.31 0.29
C MET A 1 -2.95 -11.80 1.21
N PHE A 2 -4.01 -11.19 0.68
CA PHE A 2 -5.12 -10.70 1.50
C PHE A 2 -5.89 -11.88 2.11
N PRO A 3 -6.57 -11.69 3.26
CA PRO A 3 -7.39 -12.75 3.86
C PRO A 3 -8.42 -13.29 2.87
N LYS A 4 -8.54 -14.62 2.77
CA LYS A 4 -9.39 -15.29 1.76
C LYS A 4 -10.88 -15.00 1.91
N ASN A 5 -11.31 -14.60 3.11
CA ASN A 5 -12.70 -14.25 3.41
C ASN A 5 -13.03 -12.78 3.09
N TRP A 6 -12.05 -11.99 2.64
CA TRP A 6 -12.28 -10.61 2.23
C TRP A 6 -12.82 -10.57 0.81
N LYS A 7 -13.84 -9.75 0.64
CA LYS A 7 -14.38 -9.37 -0.66
C LYS A 7 -13.56 -8.21 -1.24
N LEU A 8 -13.73 -7.97 -2.55
CA LEU A 8 -12.96 -6.96 -3.27
C LEU A 8 -13.19 -5.55 -2.72
N ASP A 9 -14.42 -5.21 -2.37
CA ASP A 9 -14.80 -3.95 -1.70
C ASP A 9 -14.01 -3.74 -0.41
N ARG A 10 -13.98 -4.74 0.47
CA ARG A 10 -13.21 -4.68 1.71
C ARG A 10 -11.70 -4.52 1.45
N ILE A 11 -11.15 -5.19 0.44
CA ILE A 11 -9.75 -5.04 0.05
C ILE A 11 -9.47 -3.60 -0.40
N GLN A 12 -10.35 -3.01 -1.21
CA GLN A 12 -10.23 -1.63 -1.67
C GLN A 12 -10.32 -0.61 -0.52
N GLU A 13 -11.26 -0.80 0.41
CA GLU A 13 -11.38 0.00 1.63
C GLU A 13 -10.09 -0.07 2.47
N GLU A 14 -9.51 -1.26 2.61
CA GLU A 14 -8.28 -1.43 3.38
C GLU A 14 -7.09 -0.73 2.71
N ILE A 15 -6.98 -0.84 1.39
CA ILE A 15 -5.93 -0.14 0.62
C ILE A 15 -6.10 1.38 0.75
N ALA A 16 -7.34 1.89 0.68
CA ALA A 16 -7.63 3.31 0.87
C ALA A 16 -7.23 3.76 2.29
N TYR A 17 -7.59 2.98 3.31
CA TYR A 17 -7.19 3.26 4.69
C TYR A 17 -5.66 3.33 4.85
N VAL A 18 -4.92 2.38 4.27
CA VAL A 18 -3.45 2.39 4.33
C VAL A 18 -2.89 3.59 3.56
N TYR A 19 -3.42 3.91 2.38
CA TYR A 19 -3.01 5.05 1.57
C TYR A 19 -3.14 6.37 2.34
N GLU A 20 -4.30 6.62 2.97
CA GLU A 20 -4.55 7.81 3.77
C GLU A 20 -3.59 7.95 4.96
N ASN A 21 -3.13 6.82 5.50
CA ASN A 21 -2.20 6.80 6.63
C ASN A 21 -0.73 6.75 6.23
N THR A 22 -0.41 6.61 4.95
CA THR A 22 0.97 6.53 4.44
C THR A 22 1.22 7.54 3.34
N VAL A 23 0.83 7.23 2.09
CA VAL A 23 1.07 8.02 0.89
C VAL A 23 0.61 9.46 1.07
N ALA A 24 -0.64 9.67 1.51
CA ALA A 24 -1.20 11.01 1.68
C ALA A 24 -0.45 11.85 2.73
N LYS A 25 0.24 11.20 3.67
CA LYS A 25 1.02 11.84 4.74
C LYS A 25 2.52 11.88 4.44
N GLY A 26 2.98 11.25 3.36
CA GLY A 26 4.40 11.07 3.07
C GLY A 26 5.14 10.17 4.08
N ILE A 27 4.43 9.28 4.77
CA ILE A 27 4.98 8.40 5.81
C ILE A 27 5.14 6.98 5.27
N GLY A 28 6.23 6.30 5.67
CA GLY A 28 6.46 4.90 5.30
C GLY A 28 6.99 4.71 3.87
N GLN A 29 7.46 5.80 3.23
CA GLN A 29 8.09 5.72 1.92
C GLN A 29 9.39 4.92 2.00
N LEU A 30 9.56 3.98 1.07
CA LEU A 30 10.80 3.24 0.90
C LEU A 30 11.75 4.01 -0.02
N GLU A 31 13.05 3.82 0.21
CA GLU A 31 14.08 4.34 -0.70
C GLU A 31 13.88 3.74 -2.10
N LYS A 32 13.72 4.62 -3.11
CA LYS A 32 13.49 4.22 -4.49
C LYS A 32 14.77 3.66 -5.08
N LYS A 33 14.74 2.40 -5.51
CA LYS A 33 15.87 1.79 -6.24
C LYS A 33 15.83 2.19 -7.71
N PRO A 34 16.97 2.21 -8.42
CA PRO A 34 17.00 2.53 -9.86
C PRO A 34 16.11 1.62 -10.72
N THR A 35 15.80 0.42 -10.24
CA THR A 35 14.92 -0.56 -10.92
C THR A 35 13.44 -0.38 -10.61
N ASP A 36 13.08 0.49 -9.66
CA ASP A 36 11.71 0.68 -9.24
C ASP A 36 10.99 1.64 -10.18
N LEU A 37 9.92 1.15 -10.82
CA LEU A 37 9.07 1.94 -11.70
C LEU A 37 8.18 2.92 -10.93
N PHE A 38 7.80 2.57 -9.70
CA PHE A 38 6.85 3.30 -8.87
C PHE A 38 7.44 3.63 -7.51
N ASN A 39 6.91 4.67 -6.87
CA ASN A 39 7.22 5.00 -5.49
C ASN A 39 6.50 3.99 -4.58
N LYS A 40 7.19 3.48 -3.56
CA LYS A 40 6.66 2.42 -2.69
C LYS A 40 6.48 2.95 -1.28
N PHE A 41 5.34 2.64 -0.69
CA PHE A 41 5.00 2.99 0.69
C PHE A 41 4.57 1.73 1.42
N ILE A 42 4.97 1.57 2.67
CA ILE A 42 4.51 0.49 3.55
C ILE A 42 3.68 1.11 4.67
N GLY A 43 2.49 0.53 4.90
CA GLY A 43 1.67 0.87 6.06
C GLY A 43 0.98 -0.35 6.65
N GLU A 44 0.70 -0.26 7.94
CA GLU A 44 -0.03 -1.28 8.67
C GLU A 44 -1.53 -1.19 8.36
N SER A 45 -2.13 -2.31 7.98
CA SER A 45 -3.58 -2.44 7.84
C SER A 45 -4.27 -2.45 9.20
N SER A 46 -5.58 -2.16 9.20
CA SER A 46 -6.44 -2.28 10.39
C SER A 46 -6.51 -3.71 10.97
N ASN A 47 -6.04 -4.72 10.22
CA ASN A 47 -5.99 -6.11 10.64
C ASN A 47 -4.56 -6.57 11.00
N GLY A 48 -3.63 -5.64 11.24
CA GLY A 48 -2.32 -5.89 11.85
C GLY A 48 -1.26 -6.49 10.92
N PHE A 49 -1.46 -6.42 9.60
CA PHE A 49 -0.45 -6.82 8.62
C PHE A 49 -0.06 -5.64 7.72
N ASP A 50 1.20 -5.62 7.25
CA ASP A 50 1.71 -4.57 6.38
C ASP A 50 1.15 -4.70 4.94
N ILE A 51 0.82 -3.59 4.31
CA ILE A 51 0.47 -3.48 2.89
C ILE A 51 1.50 -2.56 2.24
N LEU A 52 2.07 -3.03 1.13
CA LEU A 52 2.87 -2.21 0.24
C LEU A 52 1.95 -1.58 -0.80
N VAL A 53 2.00 -0.26 -0.92
CA VAL A 53 1.28 0.53 -1.91
C VAL A 53 2.30 1.13 -2.88
N GLU A 54 2.12 0.87 -4.17
CA GLU A 54 2.92 1.43 -5.24
C GLU A 54 2.14 2.55 -5.92
N VAL A 55 2.75 3.74 -6.01
CA VAL A 55 2.15 4.92 -6.61
C VAL A 55 3.03 5.52 -7.68
N ASP A 56 2.41 6.17 -8.66
CA ASP A 56 3.12 7.04 -9.60
C ASP A 56 3.65 8.31 -8.91
N ASP A 57 4.26 9.21 -9.68
CA ASP A 57 4.86 10.44 -9.14
C ASP A 57 3.81 11.49 -8.71
N VAL A 58 2.53 11.31 -9.07
CA VAL A 58 1.43 12.19 -8.66
C VAL A 58 0.55 11.56 -7.57
N GLY A 59 0.87 10.34 -7.12
CA GLY A 59 0.21 9.66 -6.02
C GLY A 59 -0.93 8.73 -6.41
N ASN A 60 -1.15 8.43 -7.69
CA ASN A 60 -2.17 7.45 -8.08
C ASN A 60 -1.71 6.04 -7.72
N ILE A 61 -2.61 5.22 -7.17
CA ILE A 61 -2.33 3.82 -6.84
C ILE A 61 -2.18 3.02 -8.13
N MET A 62 -0.99 2.47 -8.32
CA MET A 62 -0.65 1.59 -9.45
C MET A 62 -0.80 0.13 -9.06
N ASN A 63 -0.33 -0.23 -7.86
CA ASN A 63 -0.50 -1.56 -7.27
C ASN A 63 -0.64 -1.45 -5.75
N ALA A 64 -1.27 -2.46 -5.14
CA ALA A 64 -1.24 -2.64 -3.70
C ALA A 64 -1.35 -4.12 -3.34
N TYR A 65 -0.50 -4.58 -2.43
CA TYR A 65 -0.46 -5.98 -2.02
C TYR A 65 0.09 -6.13 -0.60
N PRO A 66 -0.33 -7.18 0.14
CA PRO A 66 0.19 -7.42 1.47
C PRO A 66 1.68 -7.72 1.41
N TYR A 67 2.43 -7.03 2.25
CA TYR A 67 3.87 -7.13 2.35
C TYR A 67 4.24 -8.21 3.35
N LEU A 68 4.90 -9.26 2.86
CA LEU A 68 5.52 -10.27 3.71
C LEU A 68 6.94 -9.80 3.97
N ARG A 69 7.25 -9.49 5.23
CA ARG A 69 8.63 -9.24 5.68
C ARG A 69 9.48 -10.49 5.58
#